data_AF-A0A701UXS6-F1
#
_entry.id   AF-A0A701UXS6-F1
#
_cell.length_a   1.000
_cell.length_b   1.000
_cell.length_c   1.000
_cell.angle_alpha   90.00
_cell.angle_beta   90.00
_cell.angle_gamma   90.00
#
_symmetry.space_group_name_H-M   'P 1'
#
loop_
_entity.id
_entity.type
_entity.pdbx_description
1 polymer ?
#
loop_
_entity_poly.entity_id
_entity_poly.type
_entity_poly.pdbx_seq_one_letter_code
_entity_poly.pdbx_strand_id
1 'polypeptide(L)'
;MFEKWRNGRAIRAELRELDQKQAPAALAKPDDSNPGRLLWCLPVPGKTDVFMALEKGEHADHDRFVVPVNAVAFNRLWLAGGLNSRERPDGCLLRRDMPADSKYRHAAACFAEGPQSPVPLASVSLERDRDGTQSVRFNDGMTRSMWLLANNVAAFPVLIAGEAAAKQLAQLAGTDGSTLRVSEAFRQVEKAPASPQKTVSTKKEGVGQGQANNAPQRAAQGHRRPSRGGGIGID
;
A
#
# COMPACT_ATOMS: atom_id res chain seq x y z
N MET A 1 -27.75 15.13 -24.14
CA MET A 1 -28.32 13.78 -24.40
C MET A 1 -27.38 12.92 -25.27
N PHE A 2 -26.86 13.44 -26.38
CA PHE A 2 -25.92 12.73 -27.26
C PHE A 2 -24.60 12.29 -26.61
N GLU A 3 -23.95 13.14 -25.81
CA GLU A 3 -22.69 12.80 -25.13
C GLU A 3 -22.85 11.66 -24.12
N LYS A 4 -23.96 11.66 -23.36
CA LYS A 4 -24.29 10.58 -22.41
C LYS A 4 -24.43 9.23 -23.11
N TRP A 5 -25.02 9.20 -24.31
CA TRP A 5 -25.16 7.97 -25.10
C TRP A 5 -23.83 7.53 -25.74
N ARG A 6 -23.01 8.48 -26.22
CA ARG A 6 -21.66 8.19 -26.73
C ARG A 6 -20.77 7.59 -25.62
N ASN A 7 -20.80 8.16 -24.42
CA ASN A 7 -20.04 7.66 -23.29
C ASN A 7 -20.47 6.23 -22.89
N GLY A 8 -21.78 5.99 -22.78
CA GLY A 8 -22.29 4.64 -22.47
C GLY A 8 -21.91 3.58 -23.50
N ARG A 9 -21.82 3.93 -24.79
CA ARG A 9 -21.32 3.01 -25.83
C ARG A 9 -19.82 2.76 -25.71
N ALA A 10 -19.04 3.79 -25.39
CA ALA A 10 -17.60 3.65 -25.19
C ALA A 10 -17.29 2.74 -23.98
N ILE A 11 -17.98 2.94 -22.85
CA ILE A 11 -17.86 2.06 -21.67
C ILE A 11 -18.16 0.60 -22.02
N ARG A 12 -19.27 0.33 -22.73
CA ARG A 12 -19.61 -1.04 -23.16
C ARG A 12 -18.61 -1.63 -24.15
N ALA A 13 -17.95 -0.81 -24.96
CA ALA A 13 -16.89 -1.28 -25.85
C ALA A 13 -15.64 -1.67 -25.04
N GLU A 14 -15.23 -0.84 -24.08
CA GLU A 14 -14.07 -1.13 -23.23
C GLU A 14 -14.33 -2.32 -22.31
N LEU A 15 -15.53 -2.49 -21.75
CA LEU A 15 -15.88 -3.69 -20.98
C LEU A 15 -15.73 -4.98 -21.82
N ARG A 16 -16.19 -4.97 -23.07
CA ARG A 16 -16.02 -6.11 -23.99
C ARG A 16 -14.54 -6.38 -24.30
N GLU A 17 -13.73 -5.33 -24.42
CA GLU A 17 -12.29 -5.47 -24.62
C GLU A 17 -11.62 -6.07 -23.37
N LEU A 18 -12.01 -5.63 -22.18
CA LEU A 18 -11.49 -6.18 -20.91
C LEU A 18 -11.89 -7.65 -20.73
N ASP A 19 -13.12 -8.02 -21.09
CA ASP A 19 -13.58 -9.42 -21.10
C ASP A 19 -12.70 -10.30 -22.00
N GLN A 20 -12.28 -9.79 -23.15
CA GLN A 20 -11.42 -10.52 -24.11
C GLN A 20 -9.95 -10.56 -23.67
N LYS A 21 -9.49 -9.56 -22.93
CA LYS A 21 -8.08 -9.40 -22.51
C LYS A 21 -7.78 -9.98 -21.14
N GLN A 22 -8.77 -10.58 -20.47
CA GLN A 22 -8.55 -11.17 -19.16
C GLN A 22 -7.58 -12.35 -19.28
N ALA A 23 -6.32 -12.09 -18.91
CA ALA A 23 -5.27 -13.08 -18.83
C ALA A 23 -4.90 -13.32 -17.35
N PRO A 24 -4.40 -14.51 -16.99
CA PRO A 24 -3.81 -14.73 -15.67
C PRO A 24 -2.73 -13.70 -15.39
N ALA A 25 -2.71 -13.17 -14.18
CA ALA A 25 -1.69 -12.26 -13.70
C ALA A 25 -1.23 -12.74 -12.33
N ALA A 26 0.06 -12.59 -12.05
CA ALA A 26 0.63 -12.89 -10.74
C ALA A 26 1.19 -11.61 -10.14
N LEU A 27 1.03 -11.47 -8.82
CA LEU A 27 1.69 -10.44 -8.04
C LEU A 27 2.74 -11.13 -7.16
N ALA A 28 3.97 -10.62 -7.17
CA ALA A 28 5.00 -11.09 -6.26
C ALA A 28 4.57 -10.83 -4.80
N LYS A 29 5.02 -11.68 -3.88
CA LYS A 29 4.85 -11.42 -2.44
C LYS A 29 5.58 -10.11 -2.07
N PRO A 30 5.08 -9.36 -1.09
CA PRO A 30 5.80 -8.19 -0.62
C PRO A 30 7.17 -8.58 -0.04
N ASP A 31 8.16 -7.71 -0.24
CA ASP A 31 9.34 -7.67 0.62
C ASP A 31 8.92 -7.15 2.00
N ASP A 32 9.20 -7.96 3.01
CA ASP A 32 8.84 -7.76 4.40
C ASP A 32 10.08 -7.61 5.30
N SER A 33 11.26 -7.38 4.72
CA SER A 33 12.52 -7.21 5.44
C SER A 33 12.55 -6.00 6.37
N ASN A 34 11.65 -5.03 6.18
CA ASN A 34 11.48 -3.87 7.06
C ASN A 34 10.25 -4.08 7.97
N PRO A 35 10.42 -4.21 9.30
CA PRO A 35 9.33 -4.51 10.24
C PRO A 35 8.11 -3.58 10.21
N GLY A 36 8.26 -2.35 9.71
CA GLY A 36 7.19 -1.37 9.59
C GLY A 36 6.50 -1.32 8.22
N ARG A 37 7.02 -2.04 7.22
CA ARG A 37 6.67 -1.84 5.81
C ARG A 37 6.57 -3.15 5.04
N LEU A 38 5.49 -3.30 4.29
CA LEU A 38 5.39 -4.28 3.21
C LEU A 38 5.59 -3.57 1.88
N LEU A 39 6.54 -4.02 1.07
CA LEU A 39 6.93 -3.37 -0.18
C LEU A 39 6.69 -4.31 -1.38
N TRP A 40 5.91 -3.86 -2.35
CA TRP A 40 5.69 -4.56 -3.62
C TRP A 40 6.45 -3.88 -4.75
N CYS A 41 7.19 -4.68 -5.51
CA CYS A 41 7.74 -4.29 -6.81
C CYS A 41 6.76 -4.69 -7.92
N LEU A 42 6.37 -3.74 -8.76
CA LEU A 42 5.39 -3.92 -9.82
C LEU A 42 6.06 -3.73 -11.19
N PRO A 43 6.16 -4.80 -12.00
CA PRO A 43 6.63 -4.69 -13.37
C PRO A 43 5.70 -3.83 -14.22
N VAL A 44 6.28 -2.90 -14.97
CA VAL A 44 5.56 -2.03 -15.89
C VAL A 44 6.04 -2.27 -17.33
N PRO A 45 5.17 -2.71 -18.26
CA PRO A 45 5.59 -2.99 -19.63
C PRO A 45 6.30 -1.81 -20.30
N GLY A 46 7.56 -2.04 -20.73
CA GLY A 46 8.37 -1.06 -21.43
C GLY A 46 8.88 0.10 -20.55
N LYS A 47 8.82 -0.03 -19.22
CA LYS A 47 9.27 0.99 -18.25
C LYS A 47 10.03 0.34 -17.11
N THR A 48 10.64 1.17 -16.27
CA THR A 48 11.19 0.71 -14.99
C THR A 48 10.07 0.24 -14.06
N ASP A 49 10.37 -0.74 -13.23
CA ASP A 49 9.46 -1.20 -12.18
C ASP A 49 9.09 -0.05 -11.24
N VAL A 50 7.88 -0.12 -10.70
CA VAL A 50 7.38 0.85 -9.72
C VAL A 50 7.08 0.17 -8.39
N PHE A 51 7.04 0.96 -7.33
CA PHE A 51 6.98 0.42 -5.98
C PHE A 51 5.74 0.92 -5.26
N MET A 52 5.06 -0.02 -4.58
CA MET A 52 3.94 0.29 -3.71
C MET A 52 4.19 -0.25 -2.33
N ALA A 53 3.68 0.44 -1.30
CA ALA A 53 3.88 0.01 0.08
C ALA A 53 2.63 0.09 0.93
N LEU A 54 2.63 -0.72 1.98
CA LEU A 54 1.76 -0.59 3.12
C LEU A 54 2.63 -0.34 4.35
N GLU A 55 2.39 0.77 5.03
CA GLU A 55 3.06 1.12 6.30
C GLU A 55 2.16 0.72 7.48
N LYS A 56 2.77 0.19 8.55
CA LYS A 56 2.06 -0.30 9.75
C LYS A 56 1.13 0.74 10.39
N GLY A 57 1.50 2.02 10.35
CA GLY A 57 0.81 3.11 11.04
C GLY A 57 -0.46 3.62 10.34
N GLU A 58 -0.52 3.56 9.01
CA GLU A 58 -1.66 4.12 8.26
C GLU A 58 -2.91 3.23 8.34
N HIS A 59 -2.74 1.95 8.68
CA HIS A 59 -3.79 0.93 8.56
C HIS A 59 -3.76 -0.11 9.69
N ALA A 60 -3.35 0.31 10.90
CA ALA A 60 -3.21 -0.53 12.10
C ALA A 60 -4.53 -1.17 12.61
N ASP A 61 -5.64 -0.98 11.87
CA ASP A 61 -6.92 -1.61 12.15
C ASP A 61 -6.84 -3.12 11.90
N HIS A 62 -7.43 -3.89 12.82
CA HIS A 62 -7.46 -5.35 12.75
C HIS A 62 -8.35 -5.88 11.62
N ASP A 63 -9.26 -5.06 11.07
CA ASP A 63 -10.22 -5.44 10.02
C ASP A 63 -9.86 -4.88 8.62
N ARG A 64 -8.55 -4.86 8.31
CA ARG A 64 -8.03 -4.49 7.00
C ARG A 64 -7.30 -5.65 6.35
N PHE A 65 -7.52 -5.78 5.04
CA PHE A 65 -6.94 -6.85 4.21
C PHE A 65 -6.31 -6.25 2.96
N VAL A 66 -5.17 -6.80 2.56
CA VAL A 66 -4.61 -6.57 1.23
C VAL A 66 -5.09 -7.69 0.31
N VAL A 67 -5.56 -7.30 -0.88
CA VAL A 67 -5.96 -8.22 -1.94
C VAL A 67 -5.08 -7.96 -3.16
N PRO A 68 -4.27 -8.94 -3.61
CA PRO A 68 -3.65 -8.92 -4.92
C PRO A 68 -4.70 -8.98 -6.01
N VAL A 69 -4.84 -7.92 -6.81
CA VAL A 69 -5.86 -7.86 -7.88
C VAL A 69 -5.23 -7.97 -9.27
N ASN A 70 -5.90 -8.71 -10.14
CA ASN A 70 -5.68 -8.68 -11.58
C ASN A 70 -6.18 -7.34 -12.12
N ALA A 71 -5.30 -6.58 -12.77
CA ALA A 71 -5.61 -5.22 -13.20
C ALA A 71 -6.76 -5.14 -14.21
N VAL A 72 -6.87 -6.13 -15.11
CA VAL A 72 -7.95 -6.18 -16.12
C VAL A 72 -9.30 -6.43 -15.45
N ALA A 73 -9.36 -7.43 -14.56
CA ALA A 73 -10.58 -7.75 -13.82
C ALA A 73 -10.99 -6.61 -12.87
N PHE A 74 -10.03 -5.98 -12.21
CA PHE A 74 -10.26 -4.83 -11.35
C PHE A 74 -10.78 -3.62 -12.14
N ASN A 75 -10.16 -3.29 -13.28
CA ASN A 75 -10.63 -2.20 -14.16
C ASN A 75 -12.07 -2.46 -14.60
N ARG A 76 -12.38 -3.70 -14.98
CA ARG A 76 -13.72 -4.09 -15.39
C ARG A 76 -14.75 -3.86 -14.27
N LEU A 77 -14.46 -4.27 -13.04
CA LEU A 77 -15.35 -4.05 -11.90
C LEU A 77 -15.57 -2.56 -11.62
N TRP A 78 -14.51 -1.76 -11.67
CA TRP A 78 -14.61 -0.32 -11.43
C TRP A 78 -15.42 0.37 -12.54
N LEU A 79 -15.13 0.05 -13.80
CA LEU A 79 -15.80 0.61 -14.96
C LEU A 79 -17.28 0.21 -15.04
N ALA A 80 -17.64 -0.99 -14.60
CA ALA A 80 -19.03 -1.45 -14.53
C ALA A 80 -19.90 -0.56 -13.63
N GLY A 81 -19.35 -0.05 -12.51
CA GLY A 81 -20.07 0.88 -11.63
C GLY A 81 -20.50 2.18 -12.33
N GLY A 82 -19.74 2.63 -13.33
CA GLY A 82 -20.08 3.81 -14.13
C GLY A 82 -21.27 3.63 -15.07
N LEU A 83 -21.71 2.39 -15.35
CA LEU A 83 -22.94 2.14 -16.12
C LEU A 83 -24.20 2.45 -15.32
N ASN A 84 -24.15 2.17 -14.01
CA ASN A 84 -25.30 2.21 -13.10
C ASN A 84 -25.32 3.49 -12.26
N SER A 85 -24.16 4.08 -12.00
CA SER A 85 -24.01 5.35 -11.27
C SER A 85 -23.13 6.32 -12.04
N ARG A 86 -23.71 6.96 -13.06
CA ARG A 86 -22.99 7.84 -14.01
C ARG A 86 -22.51 9.17 -13.42
N GLU A 87 -23.08 9.56 -12.28
CA GLU A 87 -22.73 10.81 -11.58
C GLU A 87 -21.82 10.54 -10.36
N ARG A 88 -21.32 9.31 -10.25
CA ARG A 88 -20.45 8.91 -9.15
C ARG A 88 -19.12 9.69 -9.23
N PRO A 89 -18.73 10.40 -8.16
CA PRO A 89 -17.52 11.23 -8.17
C PRO A 89 -16.24 10.42 -8.34
N ASP A 90 -16.26 9.13 -7.98
CA ASP A 90 -15.17 8.18 -8.15
C ASP A 90 -15.43 7.17 -9.29
N GLY A 91 -16.24 7.55 -10.29
CA GLY A 91 -16.44 6.73 -11.48
C GLY A 91 -15.14 6.50 -12.25
N CYS A 92 -14.95 5.27 -12.77
CA CYS A 92 -13.78 4.97 -13.58
C CYS A 92 -13.82 5.74 -14.92
N LEU A 93 -12.72 6.39 -15.29
CA LEU A 93 -12.53 6.90 -16.63
C LEU A 93 -12.26 5.75 -17.60
N LEU A 94 -12.58 5.95 -18.88
CA LEU A 94 -12.05 5.08 -19.92
C LEU A 94 -10.53 5.11 -19.85
N ARG A 95 -9.86 3.97 -20.06
CA ARG A 95 -8.41 3.87 -19.86
C ARG A 95 -7.61 4.87 -20.71
N ARG A 96 -8.09 5.17 -21.92
CA ARG A 96 -7.48 6.18 -22.80
C ARG A 96 -7.56 7.61 -22.25
N ASP A 97 -8.54 7.88 -21.39
CA ASP A 97 -8.84 9.20 -20.84
C ASP A 97 -8.23 9.37 -19.43
N MET A 98 -7.79 8.28 -18.78
CA MET A 98 -7.11 8.31 -17.48
C MET A 98 -5.94 9.31 -17.38
N PRO A 99 -5.07 9.48 -18.40
CA PRO A 99 -4.00 10.48 -18.36
C PRO A 99 -4.46 11.94 -18.27
N ALA A 100 -5.73 12.22 -18.55
CA ALA A 100 -6.32 13.55 -18.42
C ALA A 100 -6.81 13.85 -16.99
N ASP A 101 -6.77 12.89 -16.06
CA ASP A 101 -7.06 13.15 -14.64
C ASP A 101 -6.11 14.24 -14.10
N SER A 102 -6.66 15.20 -13.37
CA SER A 102 -5.92 16.39 -12.94
C SER A 102 -4.73 16.06 -12.04
N LYS A 103 -4.77 14.93 -11.33
CA LYS A 103 -3.70 14.46 -10.43
C LYS A 103 -2.77 13.44 -11.12
N TYR A 104 -3.02 13.04 -12.36
CA TYR A 104 -2.29 11.95 -13.02
C TYR A 104 -0.78 12.22 -13.11
N ARG A 105 -0.40 13.46 -13.44
CA ARG A 105 1.01 13.87 -13.48
C ARG A 105 1.70 13.75 -12.12
N HIS A 106 0.98 14.08 -11.05
CA HIS A 106 1.50 13.95 -9.70
C HIS A 106 1.69 12.47 -9.34
N ALA A 107 0.72 11.60 -9.65
CA ALA A 107 0.89 10.15 -9.46
C ALA A 107 2.09 9.60 -10.25
N ALA A 108 2.28 10.05 -11.49
CA ALA A 108 3.45 9.67 -12.29
C ALA A 108 4.78 10.08 -11.64
N ALA A 109 4.85 11.28 -11.06
CA ALA A 109 6.02 11.74 -10.34
C ALA A 109 6.27 10.89 -9.08
N CYS A 110 5.24 10.59 -8.29
CA CYS A 110 5.38 9.73 -7.11
C CYS A 110 5.87 8.31 -7.46
N PHE A 111 5.36 7.72 -8.55
CA PHE A 111 5.84 6.40 -8.99
C PHE A 111 7.30 6.42 -9.49
N ALA A 112 7.81 7.57 -9.92
CA ALA A 112 9.19 7.73 -10.38
C ALA A 112 10.22 7.79 -9.24
N GLU A 113 9.80 8.06 -8.00
CA GLU A 113 10.69 8.11 -6.82
C GLU A 113 11.26 6.73 -6.42
N GLY A 114 10.61 5.65 -6.87
CA GLY A 114 11.11 4.29 -6.67
C GLY A 114 10.95 3.74 -5.23
N PRO A 115 11.79 2.77 -4.81
CA PRO A 115 11.58 2.01 -3.58
C PRO A 115 11.84 2.81 -2.29
N GLN A 116 12.53 3.96 -2.39
CA GLN A 116 12.80 4.83 -1.24
C GLN A 116 11.58 5.66 -0.84
N SER A 117 10.71 5.97 -1.81
CA SER A 117 9.42 6.65 -1.58
C SER A 117 8.30 5.90 -2.32
N PRO A 118 7.95 4.69 -1.87
CA PRO A 118 6.97 3.87 -2.55
C PRO A 118 5.56 4.48 -2.42
N VAL A 119 4.73 4.28 -3.44
CA VAL A 119 3.37 4.82 -3.47
C VAL A 119 2.46 4.01 -2.53
N PRO A 120 1.69 4.62 -1.62
CA PRO A 120 0.79 3.87 -0.74
C PRO A 120 -0.31 3.13 -1.50
N LEU A 121 -0.78 2.00 -0.94
CA LEU A 121 -1.88 1.22 -1.52
C LEU A 121 -3.16 2.04 -1.68
N ALA A 122 -3.94 1.73 -2.72
CA ALA A 122 -5.29 2.29 -2.84
C ALA A 122 -6.24 1.61 -1.84
N SER A 123 -7.12 2.41 -1.22
CA SER A 123 -8.13 1.92 -0.28
C SER A 123 -9.48 1.88 -0.98
N VAL A 124 -10.08 0.69 -1.02
CA VAL A 124 -11.27 0.42 -1.82
C VAL A 124 -12.39 -0.23 -0.99
N SER A 125 -13.57 -0.30 -1.59
CA SER A 125 -14.73 -1.03 -1.06
C SER A 125 -15.51 -1.65 -2.20
N LEU A 126 -16.25 -2.71 -1.92
CA LEU A 126 -17.20 -3.28 -2.87
C LEU A 126 -18.57 -2.66 -2.66
N GLU A 127 -19.22 -2.32 -3.77
CA GLU A 127 -20.62 -1.95 -3.79
C GLU A 127 -21.42 -2.95 -4.61
N ARG A 128 -22.72 -3.02 -4.30
CA ARG A 128 -23.70 -3.74 -5.09
C ARG A 128 -24.82 -2.78 -5.47
N ASP A 129 -25.01 -2.59 -6.76
CA ASP A 129 -26.10 -1.79 -7.31
C ASP A 129 -27.45 -2.50 -7.16
N ARG A 130 -28.54 -1.76 -7.41
CA ARG A 130 -29.91 -2.27 -7.31
C ARG A 130 -30.21 -3.45 -8.25
N ASP A 131 -29.51 -3.52 -9.38
CA ASP A 131 -29.60 -4.60 -10.36
C ASP A 131 -28.74 -5.82 -9.99
N GLY A 132 -28.05 -5.76 -8.85
CA GLY A 132 -27.13 -6.81 -8.38
C GLY A 132 -25.72 -6.69 -8.92
N THR A 133 -25.43 -5.73 -9.80
CA THR A 133 -24.09 -5.51 -10.37
C THR A 133 -23.12 -5.14 -9.26
N GLN A 134 -21.97 -5.82 -9.23
CA GLN A 134 -20.90 -5.53 -8.28
C GLN A 134 -19.87 -4.60 -8.90
N SER A 135 -19.44 -3.61 -8.13
CA SER A 135 -18.41 -2.65 -8.55
C SER A 135 -17.47 -2.27 -7.42
N VAL A 136 -16.34 -1.68 -7.78
CA VAL A 136 -15.36 -1.15 -6.84
C VAL A 136 -15.63 0.34 -6.60
N ARG A 137 -15.53 0.78 -5.34
CA ARG A 137 -15.48 2.19 -4.90
C ARG A 137 -14.11 2.51 -4.32
N PHE A 138 -13.71 3.76 -4.41
CA PHE A 138 -12.49 4.26 -3.77
C PHE A 138 -12.81 5.07 -2.52
N ASN A 139 -12.09 4.74 -1.44
CA ASN A 139 -11.96 5.60 -0.27
C ASN A 139 -10.74 6.52 -0.41
N ASP A 140 -9.66 6.01 -1.02
CA ASP A 140 -8.49 6.77 -1.48
C ASP A 140 -7.77 6.01 -2.60
N GLY A 141 -6.99 6.71 -3.43
CA GLY A 141 -6.08 6.09 -4.39
C GLY A 141 -6.66 5.87 -5.79
N MET A 142 -7.66 6.65 -6.19
CA MET A 142 -8.21 6.62 -7.56
C MET A 142 -7.12 6.88 -8.60
N THR A 143 -6.46 8.04 -8.54
CA THR A 143 -5.50 8.46 -9.57
C THR A 143 -4.29 7.54 -9.68
N ARG A 144 -3.75 7.04 -8.56
CA ARG A 144 -2.64 6.08 -8.60
C ARG A 144 -3.08 4.75 -9.23
N SER A 145 -4.32 4.33 -9.02
CA SER A 145 -4.90 3.16 -9.70
C SER A 145 -5.10 3.42 -11.19
N MET A 146 -5.61 4.59 -11.57
CA MET A 146 -5.69 5.01 -12.99
C MET A 146 -4.32 4.99 -13.67
N TRP A 147 -3.27 5.44 -12.97
CA TRP A 147 -1.90 5.38 -13.50
C TRP A 147 -1.46 3.93 -13.76
N LEU A 148 -1.65 3.02 -12.82
CA LEU A 148 -1.29 1.59 -12.97
C LEU A 148 -2.04 0.96 -14.17
N LEU A 149 -3.35 1.22 -14.27
CA LEU A 149 -4.20 0.70 -15.35
C LEU A 149 -3.80 1.25 -16.73
N ALA A 150 -3.56 2.56 -16.83
CA ALA A 150 -3.13 3.20 -18.07
C ALA A 150 -1.73 2.75 -18.51
N ASN A 151 -0.88 2.32 -17.59
CA ASN A 151 0.47 1.79 -17.87
C ASN A 151 0.51 0.26 -18.01
N ASN A 152 -0.64 -0.42 -18.09
CA ASN A 152 -0.75 -1.87 -18.30
C ASN A 152 -0.03 -2.72 -17.23
N VAL A 153 0.01 -2.26 -15.98
CA VAL A 153 0.45 -3.12 -14.87
C VAL A 153 -0.47 -4.34 -14.81
N ALA A 154 0.09 -5.54 -14.72
CA ALA A 154 -0.68 -6.79 -14.82
C ALA A 154 -1.48 -7.07 -13.53
N ALA A 155 -0.89 -6.81 -12.37
CA ALA A 155 -1.51 -6.98 -11.07
C ALA A 155 -0.93 -5.98 -10.05
N PHE A 156 -1.71 -5.61 -9.06
CA PHE A 156 -1.28 -4.72 -7.98
C PHE A 156 -2.05 -4.98 -6.68
N PRO A 157 -1.50 -4.64 -5.51
CA PRO A 157 -2.18 -4.80 -4.24
C PRO A 157 -3.14 -3.62 -3.97
N VAL A 158 -4.32 -3.93 -3.44
CA VAL A 158 -5.27 -2.93 -2.92
C VAL A 158 -5.67 -3.27 -1.48
N LEU A 159 -6.07 -2.25 -0.73
CA LEU A 159 -6.53 -2.38 0.65
C LEU A 159 -8.05 -2.34 0.72
N ILE A 160 -8.65 -3.24 1.50
CA ILE A 160 -10.10 -3.30 1.71
C ILE A 160 -10.44 -3.61 3.17
N ALA A 161 -11.57 -3.08 3.63
CA ALA A 161 -12.13 -3.33 4.95
C ALA A 161 -13.01 -4.58 4.97
N GLY A 162 -12.91 -5.40 6.02
CA GLY A 162 -13.78 -6.55 6.23
C GLY A 162 -13.34 -7.80 5.47
N GLU A 163 -13.25 -8.91 6.19
CA GLU A 163 -12.82 -10.21 5.63
C GLU A 163 -13.73 -10.71 4.51
N ALA A 164 -15.05 -10.57 4.68
CA ALA A 164 -16.03 -11.01 3.69
C ALA A 164 -15.89 -10.24 2.38
N ALA A 165 -15.70 -8.92 2.46
CA ALA A 165 -15.49 -8.07 1.28
C ALA A 165 -14.13 -8.37 0.63
N ALA A 166 -13.08 -8.65 1.42
CA ALA A 166 -11.78 -9.05 0.90
C ALA A 166 -11.85 -10.36 0.11
N LYS A 167 -12.51 -11.39 0.67
CA LYS A 167 -12.74 -12.67 -0.01
C LYS A 167 -13.55 -12.50 -1.29
N GLN A 168 -14.58 -11.65 -1.24
CA GLN A 168 -15.40 -11.36 -2.41
C GLN A 168 -14.62 -10.63 -3.50
N LEU A 169 -13.77 -9.65 -3.14
CA LEU A 169 -12.91 -8.97 -4.10
C LEU A 169 -11.89 -9.93 -4.71
N ALA A 170 -11.29 -10.81 -3.90
CA ALA A 170 -10.36 -11.84 -4.36
C ALA A 170 -11.03 -12.81 -5.34
N GLN A 171 -12.30 -13.14 -5.13
CA GLN A 171 -13.06 -13.97 -6.07
C GLN A 171 -13.36 -13.25 -7.39
N LEU A 172 -13.72 -11.96 -7.33
CA LEU A 172 -14.16 -11.21 -8.52
C LEU A 172 -12.99 -10.69 -9.37
N ALA A 173 -11.88 -10.32 -8.74
CA ALA A 173 -10.74 -9.68 -9.40
C ALA A 173 -9.38 -10.06 -8.80
N GLY A 174 -9.29 -11.05 -7.91
CA GLY A 174 -8.02 -11.49 -7.35
C GLY A 174 -7.12 -12.19 -8.38
N THR A 175 -5.83 -12.25 -8.11
CA THR A 175 -4.87 -13.01 -8.94
C THR A 175 -4.95 -14.51 -8.69
N ASP A 176 -4.99 -14.91 -7.42
CA ASP A 176 -4.89 -16.30 -6.95
C ASP A 176 -5.86 -16.62 -5.80
N GLY A 177 -6.80 -15.71 -5.53
CA GLY A 177 -7.77 -15.83 -4.43
C GLY A 177 -7.19 -15.55 -3.04
N SER A 178 -5.91 -15.18 -2.94
CA SER A 178 -5.27 -14.89 -1.66
C SER A 178 -5.76 -13.56 -1.06
N THR A 179 -5.78 -13.51 0.27
CA THR A 179 -5.98 -12.28 1.04
C THR A 179 -4.95 -12.25 2.15
N LEU A 180 -4.44 -11.06 2.47
CA LEU A 180 -3.48 -10.85 3.54
C LEU A 180 -4.10 -9.95 4.60
N ARG A 181 -4.38 -10.47 5.80
CA ARG A 181 -4.83 -9.64 6.91
C ARG A 181 -3.66 -8.77 7.40
N VAL A 182 -3.85 -7.46 7.39
CA VAL A 182 -2.78 -6.48 7.70
C VAL A 182 -2.19 -6.71 9.09
N SER A 183 -3.03 -6.92 10.10
CA SER A 183 -2.56 -7.14 11.47
C SER A 183 -1.80 -8.46 11.67
N GLU A 184 -1.98 -9.45 10.80
CA GLU A 184 -1.24 -10.71 10.83
C GLU A 184 0.08 -10.59 10.09
N ALA A 185 0.08 -9.88 8.95
CA ALA A 185 1.28 -9.61 8.17
C ALA A 185 2.37 -8.97 9.03
N PHE A 186 2.06 -7.85 9.71
CA PHE A 186 3.05 -7.18 10.55
C PHE A 186 3.45 -7.96 11.82
N ARG A 187 2.56 -8.80 12.35
CA ARG A 187 2.92 -9.71 13.48
C ARG A 187 3.90 -10.80 13.06
N GLN A 188 3.79 -11.31 11.84
CA GLN A 188 4.71 -12.33 11.32
C GLN A 188 6.10 -11.76 11.08
N VAL A 189 6.18 -10.53 10.57
CA VAL A 189 7.46 -9.83 10.37
C VAL A 189 8.18 -9.59 11.70
N GLU A 190 7.45 -9.22 12.75
CA GLU A 190 8.03 -9.03 14.09
C GLU A 190 8.52 -10.34 14.74
N LYS A 191 7.91 -11.47 14.38
CA LYS A 191 8.22 -12.78 14.96
C LYS A 191 9.37 -13.49 14.24
N ALA A 192 9.70 -13.12 13.01
CA ALA A 192 10.89 -13.64 12.32
C ALA A 192 12.14 -13.14 13.06
N PRO A 193 12.92 -14.00 13.72
CA PRO A 193 14.08 -13.55 14.48
C PRO A 193 15.11 -12.97 13.53
N ALA A 194 15.61 -11.78 13.86
CA ALA A 194 16.88 -11.29 13.33
C ALA A 194 17.91 -12.42 13.46
N SER A 195 18.37 -12.94 12.32
CA SER A 195 19.43 -13.96 12.32
C SER A 195 20.60 -13.41 13.13
N PRO A 196 21.10 -14.14 14.14
CA PRO A 196 22.20 -13.65 14.95
C PRO A 196 23.42 -13.50 14.04
N GLN A 197 23.92 -12.27 13.96
CA GLN A 197 25.27 -12.01 13.47
C GLN A 197 26.21 -12.95 14.22
N LYS A 198 26.87 -13.86 13.50
CA LYS A 198 27.98 -14.65 14.03
C LYS A 198 29.06 -13.68 14.50
N THR A 199 29.10 -13.40 15.79
CA THR A 199 30.29 -12.88 16.44
C THR A 199 31.36 -13.96 16.34
N VAL A 200 32.33 -13.73 15.46
CA VAL A 200 33.55 -14.52 15.39
C VAL A 200 34.36 -14.18 16.63
N SER A 201 34.23 -15.01 17.66
CA SER A 201 35.14 -15.02 18.82
C SER A 201 36.47 -15.64 18.42
N THR A 202 37.45 -14.82 18.04
CA THR A 202 38.85 -15.24 18.02
C THR A 202 39.37 -15.33 19.45
N LYS A 203 39.46 -16.56 19.93
CA LYS A 203 40.17 -16.97 21.15
C LYS A 203 41.67 -16.67 20.98
N LYS A 204 42.24 -15.81 21.82
CA LYS A 204 43.69 -15.80 22.12
C LYS A 204 43.88 -15.90 23.62
N GLU A 205 44.38 -17.06 24.01
CA GLU A 205 44.96 -17.33 25.33
C GLU A 205 46.22 -16.49 25.51
N GLY A 206 46.39 -15.91 26.70
CA GLY A 206 47.55 -15.11 27.06
C GLY A 206 47.58 -14.87 28.57
N VAL A 207 48.36 -15.69 29.25
CA VAL A 207 48.69 -15.69 30.68
C VAL A 207 49.43 -14.41 31.08
N GLY A 208 49.14 -13.85 32.27
CA GLY A 208 49.98 -12.81 32.88
C GLY A 208 49.41 -12.22 34.18
N GLN A 209 50.07 -12.51 35.29
CA GLN A 209 49.82 -12.02 36.66
C GLN A 209 49.98 -10.51 36.82
N GLY A 210 49.33 -9.92 37.84
CA GLY A 210 49.68 -8.59 38.37
C GLY A 210 48.77 -8.12 39.49
N GLN A 211 49.33 -7.92 40.68
CA GLN A 211 48.68 -7.64 41.96
C GLN A 211 48.15 -6.19 42.13
N ALA A 212 47.12 -6.09 43.00
CA ALA A 212 46.82 -5.10 44.05
C ALA A 212 47.15 -3.60 43.87
N ASN A 213 46.16 -2.73 44.12
CA ASN A 213 46.10 -1.94 45.36
C ASN A 213 44.90 -0.97 45.44
N ASN A 214 44.31 -0.95 46.65
CA ASN A 214 43.76 0.17 47.43
C ASN A 214 42.62 1.08 46.91
N ALA A 215 41.50 0.98 47.63
CA ALA A 215 40.50 2.04 47.93
C ALA A 215 41.14 3.18 48.80
N PRO A 216 40.47 4.30 49.22
CA PRO A 216 39.01 4.48 49.38
C PRO A 216 38.39 5.90 49.14
N GLN A 217 37.05 5.92 49.16
CA GLN A 217 36.09 6.92 49.69
C GLN A 217 36.36 8.44 49.57
N ARG A 218 35.38 9.20 49.04
CA ARG A 218 34.45 10.02 49.86
C ARG A 218 33.37 10.73 49.03
N ALA A 219 32.24 10.95 49.71
CA ALA A 219 31.03 11.64 49.29
C ALA A 219 31.14 13.17 49.34
N ALA A 220 30.26 13.87 48.61
CA ALA A 220 29.68 15.14 49.07
C ALA A 220 28.35 15.46 48.33
N GLN A 221 27.35 15.79 49.14
CA GLN A 221 26.07 16.41 48.80
C GLN A 221 26.25 17.87 48.36
N GLY A 222 25.26 18.45 47.66
CA GLY A 222 25.23 19.91 47.46
C GLY A 222 24.15 20.46 46.52
N HIS A 223 22.95 20.62 47.07
CA HIS A 223 21.90 21.61 46.74
C HIS A 223 22.22 22.77 45.76
N ARG A 224 21.31 23.06 44.81
CA ARG A 224 20.30 24.18 44.83
C ARG A 224 19.76 24.51 43.42
N ARG A 225 18.43 24.62 43.33
CA ARG A 225 17.70 25.40 42.33
C ARG A 225 17.98 26.90 42.51
N PRO A 226 17.78 27.69 41.44
CA PRO A 226 16.94 28.87 41.56
C PRO A 226 15.80 28.89 40.54
N SER A 227 14.61 29.25 41.03
CA SER A 227 13.50 29.77 40.25
C SER A 227 13.71 31.25 39.93
N ARG A 228 13.33 31.69 38.74
CA ARG A 228 12.87 33.05 38.32
C ARG A 228 12.27 32.85 36.92
N GLY A 229 11.09 33.32 36.54
CA GLY A 229 10.28 34.45 37.01
C GLY A 229 10.19 35.49 35.88
N GLY A 230 8.97 35.71 35.36
CA GLY A 230 8.60 36.76 34.39
C GLY A 230 8.01 36.16 33.10
N GLY A 231 6.74 36.34 32.71
CA GLY A 231 5.70 37.26 33.16
C GLY A 231 5.78 38.59 32.42
N ILE A 232 4.68 38.98 31.74
CA ILE A 232 4.40 40.19 30.95
C ILE A 232 4.79 40.03 29.46
N GLY A 233 3.95 40.29 28.45
CA GLY A 233 2.59 40.80 28.37
C GLY A 233 2.34 41.34 26.93
N ILE A 234 1.14 41.06 26.41
CA ILE A 234 0.26 41.92 25.59
C ILE A 234 0.89 42.75 24.46
N ASP A 235 0.64 42.37 23.20
CA ASP A 235 -0.32 43.04 22.28
C ASP A 235 -0.82 42.02 21.22
#